data_AF-A0A920MQ69-F1
#
_entry.id   AF-A0A920MQ69-F1
#
_cell.length_a   1.000
_cell.length_b   1.000
_cell.length_c   1.000
_cell.angle_alpha   90.00
_cell.angle_beta   90.00
_cell.angle_gamma   90.00
#
_symmetry.space_group_name_H-M   'P 1'
#
loop_
_entity.id
_entity.type
_entity.pdbx_description
1 polymer ?
#
loop_
_entity_poly.entity_id
_entity_poly.type
_entity_poly.pdbx_seq_one_letter_code
_entity_poly.pdbx_strand_id
1 'polypeptide(L)' 'MIPANLISKKRDGHYLSKNELSDFINNYLTGFVTEEQMAAMLMAIYFKGMNEDEIFSLVQIMIDSGSTLGFWRFE' A
#
# COMPACT_ATOMS: atom_id res chain seq x y z
N MET A 1 -4.65 -13.08 3.47
CA MET A 1 -4.71 -12.31 2.21
C MET A 1 -3.96 -13.07 1.12
N ILE A 2 -4.40 -13.01 -0.13
CA ILE A 2 -3.69 -13.61 -1.28
C ILE A 2 -3.19 -12.44 -2.16
N PRO A 3 -1.87 -12.22 -2.29
CA PRO A 3 -1.32 -11.05 -3.01
C PRO A 3 -1.83 -10.96 -4.45
N ALA A 4 -1.91 -12.10 -5.14
CA ALA A 4 -2.40 -12.18 -6.52
C ALA A 4 -3.85 -11.69 -6.70
N ASN A 5 -4.71 -11.84 -5.67
CA ASN A 5 -6.09 -11.37 -5.74
C ASN A 5 -6.15 -9.84 -5.68
N LEU A 6 -5.32 -9.21 -4.85
CA LEU A 6 -5.24 -7.76 -4.73
C LEU A 6 -4.65 -7.12 -5.98
N ILE A 7 -3.58 -7.72 -6.53
CA ILE A 7 -2.99 -7.29 -7.80
C ILE A 7 -4.01 -7.40 -8.92
N SER A 8 -4.74 -8.52 -9.01
CA SER A 8 -5.79 -8.71 -10.02
C SER A 8 -6.89 -7.67 -9.87
N LYS A 9 -7.39 -7.46 -8.63
CA LYS A 9 -8.40 -6.44 -8.32
C LYS A 9 -7.96 -5.05 -8.80
N LYS A 10 -6.73 -4.64 -8.49
CA LYS A 10 -6.21 -3.34 -8.91
C LYS A 10 -6.01 -3.27 -10.42
N ARG A 11 -5.45 -4.31 -11.03
CA ARG A 11 -5.25 -4.44 -12.49
C ARG A 11 -6.56 -4.34 -13.26
N ASP A 12 -7.65 -4.86 -12.70
CA ASP A 12 -8.98 -4.83 -13.32
C ASP A 12 -9.66 -3.45 -13.14
N GLY A 13 -9.02 -2.52 -12.43
CA GLY A 13 -9.47 -1.14 -12.26
C GLY A 13 -10.33 -0.91 -11.02
N HIS A 14 -10.42 -1.89 -10.11
CA HIS A 14 -11.13 -1.71 -8.85
C HIS A 14 -10.23 -1.06 -7.80
N TYR A 15 -10.85 -0.23 -6.96
CA TYR A 15 -10.17 0.41 -5.84
C TYR A 15 -9.90 -0.60 -4.72
N LEU A 16 -8.76 -0.42 -4.06
CA LEU A 16 -8.39 -1.14 -2.85
C LEU A 16 -8.84 -0.34 -1.63
N SER A 17 -9.41 -1.03 -0.65
CA SER A 17 -9.70 -0.43 0.65
C SER A 17 -8.41 -0.18 1.43
N LYS A 18 -8.48 0.69 2.45
CA LYS A 18 -7.36 0.93 3.37
C LYS A 18 -6.81 -0.35 3.99
N ASN A 19 -7.68 -1.27 4.40
CA ASN A 19 -7.26 -2.55 5.00
C ASN A 19 -6.53 -3.43 3.99
N GLU A 20 -7.03 -3.50 2.75
CA GLU A 20 -6.39 -4.25 1.67
C GLU A 20 -5.00 -3.70 1.32
N LEU A 21 -4.85 -2.38 1.22
CA LEU A 21 -3.56 -1.71 1.02
C LEU A 21 -2.61 -1.96 2.20
N SER A 22 -3.09 -1.77 3.42
CA SER A 22 -2.32 -1.98 4.65
C SER A 22 -1.82 -3.41 4.75
N ASP A 23 -2.69 -4.39 4.52
CA ASP A 23 -2.32 -5.80 4.49
C ASP A 23 -1.25 -6.06 3.42
N PHE A 24 -1.38 -5.50 2.22
CA PHE A 24 -0.42 -5.71 1.14
C PHE A 24 0.97 -5.15 1.48
N ILE A 25 1.03 -3.90 1.92
CA ILE A 25 2.29 -3.22 2.24
C ILE A 25 2.95 -3.83 3.47
N ASN A 26 2.20 -4.11 4.54
CA ASN A 26 2.77 -4.73 5.74
C ASN A 26 3.33 -6.12 5.43
N ASN A 27 2.67 -6.90 4.58
CA ASN A 27 3.18 -8.20 4.17
C ASN A 27 4.38 -8.10 3.22
N TYR A 28 4.54 -7.00 2.48
CA TYR A 28 5.78 -6.73 1.75
C TYR A 28 6.93 -6.44 2.73
N LEU A 29 6.69 -5.62 3.75
CA LEU A 29 7.69 -5.29 4.77
C LEU A 29 8.13 -6.51 5.60
N THR A 30 7.26 -7.50 5.80
CA THR A 30 7.61 -8.77 6.49
C THR A 30 8.19 -9.84 5.55
N GLY A 31 8.31 -9.55 4.25
CA GLY A 31 8.86 -10.47 3.24
C GLY A 31 7.89 -11.54 2.74
N PHE A 32 6.60 -11.50 3.12
CA PHE A 32 5.58 -12.43 2.61
C PHE A 32 5.16 -12.10 1.17
N VAL A 33 5.06 -10.81 0.82
CA VAL A 33 4.91 -10.36 -0.57
C VAL A 33 6.29 -10.24 -1.19
N THR A 34 6.50 -10.86 -2.35
CA THR A 34 7.81 -10.83 -3.03
C THR A 34 8.04 -9.52 -3.77
N GLU A 35 9.29 -9.23 -4.15
CA GLU A 35 9.63 -8.05 -4.95
C GLU A 35 8.89 -8.05 -6.31
N GLU A 36 8.74 -9.21 -6.94
CA GLU A 36 8.02 -9.34 -8.22
C GLU A 36 6.53 -9.02 -8.05
N GLN A 37 5.93 -9.43 -6.93
CA GLN A 37 4.53 -9.12 -6.63
C GLN A 37 4.33 -7.63 -6.33
N MET A 38 5.28 -7.00 -5.63
CA MET A 38 5.27 -5.55 -5.42
C MET A 38 5.40 -4.80 -6.75
N ALA A 39 6.33 -5.21 -7.62
CA ALA A 39 6.48 -4.64 -8.95
C ALA A 39 5.20 -4.79 -9.80
N ALA A 40 4.53 -5.95 -9.74
CA ALA A 40 3.26 -6.18 -10.42
C ALA A 40 2.14 -5.25 -9.89
N MET A 41 2.07 -5.03 -8.58
CA MET A 41 1.13 -4.06 -7.98
C MET A 41 1.42 -2.64 -8.46
N LEU A 42 2.69 -2.22 -8.48
CA LEU A 42 3.08 -0.90 -8.97
C LEU A 42 2.71 -0.70 -10.45
N MET A 43 2.89 -1.71 -11.28
CA MET A 43 2.46 -1.66 -12.68
C MET A 43 0.94 -1.53 -12.80
N ALA A 44 0.16 -2.25 -11.97
CA ALA A 44 -1.29 -2.11 -11.94
C ALA A 44 -1.73 -0.70 -11.52
N ILE A 45 -1.09 -0.13 -10.49
CA ILE A 45 -1.31 1.25 -10.02
C ILE A 45 -0.94 2.26 -11.11
N TYR A 46 0.18 2.08 -11.79
CA TYR A 46 0.62 2.98 -12.87
C TYR A 46 -0.42 3.08 -13.99
N PHE A 47 -0.99 1.95 -14.41
CA PHE A 47 -1.98 1.94 -15.50
C PHE A 47 -3.40 2.30 -15.08
N LYS A 48 -3.81 1.99 -13.85
CA LYS A 48 -5.20 2.22 -13.38
C LYS A 48 -5.35 3.44 -12.49
N GLY A 49 -4.25 4.05 -12.07
CA GLY A 49 -4.24 5.15 -11.12
C GLY A 49 -4.69 4.73 -9.72
N MET A 50 -4.82 5.71 -8.83
CA MET A 50 -5.40 5.57 -7.49
C MET A 50 -6.38 6.72 -7.27
N ASN A 51 -7.45 6.46 -6.52
CA ASN A 51 -8.32 7.53 -6.06
C ASN A 51 -7.73 8.26 -4.84
N GLU A 52 -8.35 9.35 -4.42
CA GLU A 52 -7.86 10.15 -3.28
C GLU A 52 -7.77 9.34 -1.97
N ASP A 53 -8.75 8.49 -1.69
CA ASP A 53 -8.78 7.64 -0.49
C ASP A 53 -7.63 6.62 -0.47
N GLU A 54 -7.33 6.01 -1.61
CA GLU A 54 -6.21 5.07 -1.78
C GLU A 54 -4.87 5.79 -1.60
N ILE A 55 -4.72 6.99 -2.19
CA ILE A 55 -3.50 7.80 -2.06
C ILE A 55 -3.27 8.18 -0.60
N PHE A 56 -4.31 8.71 0.07
CA PHE A 56 -4.24 9.08 1.48
C PHE A 56 -3.90 7.87 2.36
N SER A 57 -4.54 6.74 2.10
CA SER A 57 -4.28 5.48 2.81
C SER A 57 -2.84 5.02 2.63
N LEU A 58 -2.32 5.02 1.39
CA LEU A 58 -0.95 4.62 1.10
C LEU A 58 0.06 5.53 1.82
N VAL A 59 -0.12 6.85 1.75
CA VAL A 59 0.76 7.81 2.45
C VAL A 59 0.76 7.55 3.95
N GLN A 60 -0.41 7.38 4.55
CA GLN A 60 -0.53 7.09 5.98
C GLN A 60 0.19 5.78 6.36
N ILE A 61 -0.03 4.71 5.59
CA ILE A 61 0.63 3.41 5.84
C ILE A 61 2.15 3.54 5.76
N MET A 62 2.67 4.31 4.79
CA MET A 62 4.11 4.52 4.65
C MET A 62 4.68 5.33 5.82
N ILE A 63 3.96 6.35 6.31
CA ILE A 63 4.36 7.09 7.53
C ILE A 63 4.40 6.14 8.74
N ASP A 64 3.38 5.30 8.88
CA ASP A 64 3.22 4.40 10.03
C ASP A 64 4.19 3.20 9.98
N SER A 65 4.77 2.88 8.82
CA SER A 65 5.75 1.79 8.67
C SER A 65 7.11 2.08 9.32
N GLY A 66 7.36 3.35 9.68
CA GLY A 66 8.64 3.81 10.22
C GLY A 66 8.51 4.44 11.61
N SER A 67 9.49 5.30 11.93
CA SER A 67 9.45 6.12 13.14
C SER A 67 9.01 7.53 12.80
N THR A 68 8.03 8.06 13.55
CA THR A 68 7.57 9.45 13.41
C THR A 68 8.11 10.30 14.54
N LEU A 69 8.71 11.45 14.21
CA LEU A 69 9.22 12.41 15.19
C LEU A 69 8.06 13.24 15.77
N GLY A 70 7.91 13.22 17.09
CA GLY A 70 6.96 14.08 17.80
C GLY A 70 7.60 15.39 18.21
N PHE A 71 7.14 16.51 17.64
CA PHE A 71 7.68 17.85 17.91
C PHE A 71 6.94 18.60 19.03
N TRP A 72 6.23 17.88 19.90
CA TRP A 72 5.36 18.44 20.94
C TRP A 72 6.09 19.00 22.17
N ARG A 73 7.42 18.98 22.19
CA ARG A 73 8.22 19.40 23.34
C ARG A 73 9.48 20.13 22.91
N PHE A 74 9.30 21.37 22.48
CA PHE A 74 10.36 22.39 22.45
C PHE A 74 9.92 23.52 23.39
N GLU A 75 10.32 23.40 24.66
CA GLU A 75 10.46 24.51 25.62
C GLU A 75 11.94 24.58 26.01
#